data_AF-A0A428WTQ7-F1
#
_entry.id   AF-A0A428WTQ7-F1
#
_cell.length_a   1.000
_cell.length_b   1.000
_cell.length_c   1.000
_cell.angle_alpha   90.00
_cell.angle_beta   90.00
_cell.angle_gamma   90.00
#
_symmetry.space_group_name_H-M   'P 1'
#
loop_
_entity.id
_entity.type
_entity.pdbx_description
1 polymer ?
#
loop_
_entity_poly.entity_id
_entity_poly.type
_entity_poly.pdbx_seq_one_letter_code
_entity_poly.pdbx_strand_id
1 'polypeptide(L)'
;MQPPAANDRPEDLGEPLGPRTDLESELLELWADRVEVRPLGVTDHFFALGGDSLQAVRLVAAAQRRYGVRIDRRRLFASFTVTTMAELLGEVFGRTHDRA
;
A
#
# COMPACT_ATOMS: atom_id res chain seq x y z
N MET A 1 17.53 27.97 8.81
CA MET A 1 16.84 26.66 8.76
C MET A 1 15.81 26.78 7.65
N GLN A 2 15.94 26.02 6.56
CA GLN A 2 14.85 25.91 5.60
C GLN A 2 13.73 25.12 6.27
N PRO A 3 12.44 25.51 6.13
CA PRO A 3 11.36 24.61 6.49
C PRO A 3 11.46 23.36 5.61
N PRO A 4 11.19 22.15 6.14
CA PRO A 4 11.12 20.95 5.32
C PRO A 4 10.12 21.18 4.19
N ALA A 5 10.46 20.72 2.99
CA ALA A 5 9.53 20.78 1.87
C ALA A 5 8.28 20.00 2.28
N ALA A 6 7.09 20.52 1.96
CA ALA A 6 5.81 19.97 2.43
C ALA A 6 5.51 18.50 2.01
N ASN A 7 6.45 17.82 1.35
CA ASN A 7 6.34 16.45 0.85
C ASN A 7 7.41 15.50 1.42
N ASP A 8 8.24 15.95 2.36
CA ASP A 8 9.36 15.16 2.88
C ASP A 8 8.86 13.95 3.68
N ARG A 9 9.44 12.78 3.40
CA ARG A 9 9.23 11.55 4.14
C ARG A 9 9.60 11.78 5.62
N PRO A 10 8.79 11.29 6.58
CA PRO A 10 9.17 11.28 7.99
C PRO A 10 10.58 10.70 8.20
N GLU A 11 11.43 11.41 8.94
CA GLU A 11 12.84 11.01 9.18
C GLU A 11 12.96 9.66 9.90
N ASP A 12 11.92 9.25 10.66
CA ASP A 12 11.89 8.01 11.44
C ASP A 12 11.57 6.75 10.60
N LEU A 13 11.07 6.91 9.37
CA LEU A 13 10.70 5.79 8.50
C LEU A 13 11.89 5.14 7.78
N GLY A 14 13.12 5.65 7.97
CA GLY A 14 14.33 5.15 7.32
C GLY A 14 14.29 5.26 5.80
N GLU A 15 15.17 4.53 5.10
CA GLU A 15 15.19 4.53 3.64
C GLU A 15 13.99 3.78 3.05
N PRO A 16 13.33 4.33 2.01
CA PRO A 16 12.21 3.67 1.34
C PRO A 16 12.68 2.39 0.63
N LEU A 17 12.01 1.27 0.89
CA LEU A 17 12.26 0.04 0.17
C LEU A 17 11.51 0.02 -1.17
N GLY A 18 12.22 -0.22 -2.26
CA GLY A 18 11.61 -0.36 -3.59
C GLY A 18 10.73 -1.61 -3.74
N PRO A 19 9.89 -1.67 -4.78
CA PRO A 19 9.10 -2.85 -5.08
C PRO A 19 9.96 -4.05 -5.48
N ARG A 20 9.54 -5.22 -5.04
CA ARG A 20 10.18 -6.53 -5.28
C ARG A 20 9.39 -7.38 -6.26
N THR A 21 8.14 -7.01 -6.52
CA THR A 21 7.24 -7.69 -7.46
C THR A 21 6.48 -6.66 -8.30
N ASP A 22 6.01 -7.08 -9.48
CA ASP A 22 5.19 -6.22 -10.35
C ASP A 22 3.91 -5.74 -9.64
N LEU A 23 3.32 -6.60 -8.81
CA LEU A 23 2.14 -6.26 -8.02
C LEU A 23 2.44 -5.16 -6.99
N GLU A 24 3.62 -5.20 -6.35
CA GLU A 24 4.03 -4.12 -5.44
C GLU A 24 4.25 -2.81 -6.19
N SER A 25 4.82 -2.85 -7.41
CA SER A 25 4.99 -1.66 -8.26
C SER A 25 3.63 -1.03 -8.62
N GLU A 26 2.67 -1.82 -9.11
CA GLU A 26 1.32 -1.34 -9.42
C GLU A 26 0.60 -0.77 -8.19
N LEU A 27 0.80 -1.38 -7.02
CA LEU A 27 0.21 -0.90 -5.79
C LEU A 27 0.87 0.39 -5.30
N LEU A 28 2.20 0.54 -5.44
CA LEU A 28 2.89 1.80 -5.14
C LEU A 28 2.34 2.95 -5.99
N GLU A 29 2.10 2.71 -7.29
CA GLU A 29 1.46 3.70 -8.17
C GLU A 29 0.04 4.04 -7.68
N LEU A 30 -0.75 3.03 -7.29
CA LEU A 30 -2.09 3.26 -6.75
C LEU A 30 -2.09 4.05 -5.42
N TRP A 31 -1.01 3.94 -4.64
CA TRP A 31 -0.80 4.71 -3.41
C TRP A 31 -0.33 6.12 -3.70
N ALA A 32 0.49 6.31 -4.73
CA ALA A 32 1.04 7.59 -5.12
C ALA A 32 -0.06 8.66 -5.29
N ASP A 33 -1.21 8.30 -5.86
CA ASP A 33 -2.33 9.23 -6.05
C ASP A 33 -3.06 9.64 -4.76
N ARG A 34 -2.72 9.04 -3.60
CA ARG A 34 -3.47 9.23 -2.34
C ARG A 34 -2.66 9.77 -1.17
N VAL A 35 -1.34 9.63 -1.20
CA VAL A 35 -0.45 10.19 -0.19
C VAL A 35 0.48 11.20 -0.85
N GLU A 36 0.71 12.33 -0.18
CA GLU A 36 1.54 13.43 -0.70
C GLU A 36 3.05 13.16 -0.48
N VAL A 37 3.37 12.24 0.43
CA VAL A 37 4.75 11.88 0.77
C VAL A 37 5.46 11.15 -0.38
N ARG A 38 6.68 11.59 -0.68
CA ARG A 38 7.59 10.91 -1.61
C ARG A 38 9.03 10.97 -1.07
N PRO A 39 9.86 9.95 -1.35
CA PRO A 39 9.56 8.67 -2.00
C PRO A 39 8.73 7.70 -1.12
N LEU A 40 7.96 6.81 -1.78
CA LEU A 40 7.21 5.74 -1.14
C LEU A 40 8.01 4.44 -1.12
N GLY A 41 7.98 3.75 0.01
CA GLY A 41 8.52 2.42 0.21
C GLY A 41 7.42 1.37 0.39
N VAL A 42 7.67 0.15 -0.05
CA VAL A 42 6.66 -0.93 -0.01
C VAL A 42 6.32 -1.42 1.40
N THR A 43 7.18 -1.11 2.37
CA THR A 43 7.02 -1.44 3.79
C THR A 43 6.48 -0.26 4.60
N ASP A 44 6.20 0.87 3.96
CA ASP A 44 5.68 2.04 4.68
C ASP A 44 4.26 1.81 5.12
N HIS A 45 3.99 2.16 6.37
CA HIS A 45 2.65 2.17 6.88
C HIS A 45 1.87 3.36 6.32
N PHE A 46 0.71 3.08 5.72
CA PHE A 46 -0.18 4.07 5.11
C PHE A 46 -0.47 5.27 6.02
N PHE A 47 -0.72 5.01 7.31
CA PHE A 47 -1.02 6.04 8.30
C PHE A 47 0.21 6.85 8.72
N ALA A 48 1.41 6.27 8.66
CA ALA A 48 2.66 6.98 8.93
C ALA A 48 2.99 7.97 7.79
N LEU A 49 2.49 7.70 6.59
CA LEU A 49 2.59 8.59 5.43
C LEU A 49 1.51 9.70 5.41
N GLY A 50 0.75 9.86 6.49
CA GLY A 50 -0.33 10.84 6.60
C GLY A 50 -1.66 10.41 5.99
N GLY A 51 -1.79 9.14 5.58
CA GLY A 51 -3.05 8.62 5.05
C GLY A 51 -4.15 8.54 6.11
N ASP A 52 -5.39 8.81 5.73
CA ASP A 52 -6.56 8.74 6.64
C ASP A 52 -7.46 7.51 6.42
N SER A 53 -8.41 7.27 7.33
CA SER A 53 -9.35 6.14 7.26
C SER A 53 -10.21 6.12 5.98
N LEU A 54 -10.61 7.29 5.47
CA LEU A 54 -11.44 7.40 4.27
C LEU A 54 -10.62 7.09 3.02
N GLN A 55 -9.41 7.61 2.92
CA GLN A 55 -8.46 7.31 1.85
C GLN A 55 -8.09 5.83 1.86
N ALA A 56 -7.83 5.26 3.04
CA ALA A 56 -7.62 3.83 3.26
C ALA A 56 -8.78 2.99 2.70
N VAL A 57 -10.02 3.29 3.08
CA VAL A 57 -11.21 2.59 2.59
C VAL A 57 -11.36 2.73 1.07
N ARG A 58 -11.13 3.94 0.52
CA ARG A 58 -11.19 4.20 -0.93
C ARG A 58 -10.12 3.44 -1.71
N LEU A 59 -8.90 3.36 -1.17
CA LEU A 59 -7.77 2.62 -1.73
C LEU A 59 -8.08 1.12 -1.80
N VAL A 60 -8.54 0.54 -0.68
CA VAL A 60 -8.93 -0.87 -0.63
C VAL A 60 -10.03 -1.17 -1.62
N ALA A 61 -11.08 -0.35 -1.67
CA ALA A 61 -12.17 -0.51 -2.62
C ALA A 61 -11.69 -0.40 -4.08
N ALA A 62 -10.76 0.51 -4.38
CA ALA A 62 -10.19 0.67 -5.72
C ALA A 62 -9.39 -0.57 -6.13
N ALA A 63 -8.54 -1.10 -5.25
CA ALA A 63 -7.78 -2.31 -5.53
C ALA A 63 -8.68 -3.55 -5.70
N GLN A 64 -9.66 -3.72 -4.81
CA GLN A 64 -10.64 -4.80 -4.93
C GLN A 64 -11.39 -4.76 -6.28
N ARG A 65 -11.76 -3.57 -6.75
CA ARG A 65 -12.39 -3.40 -8.07
C ARG A 65 -11.41 -3.68 -9.21
N ARG A 66 -10.18 -3.18 -9.13
CA ARG A 66 -9.14 -3.37 -10.16
C ARG A 66 -8.81 -4.85 -10.37
N TYR A 67 -8.66 -5.59 -9.28
CA TYR A 67 -8.23 -6.99 -9.32
C TYR A 67 -9.39 -8.00 -9.24
N GLY A 68 -10.63 -7.54 -9.03
CA GLY A 68 -11.80 -8.42 -8.93
C GLY A 68 -11.82 -9.32 -7.69
N VAL A 69 -11.13 -8.93 -6.61
CA VAL A 69 -10.95 -9.76 -5.41
C VAL A 69 -11.48 -9.11 -4.14
N ARG A 70 -11.65 -9.91 -3.09
CA ARG A 70 -11.92 -9.43 -1.73
C ARG A 70 -10.67 -9.53 -0.87
N ILE A 71 -10.21 -8.38 -0.38
CA ILE A 71 -9.08 -8.29 0.54
C ILE A 71 -9.62 -8.38 1.97
N ASP A 72 -8.96 -9.16 2.82
CA ASP A 72 -9.25 -9.18 4.25
C ASP A 72 -8.79 -7.87 4.89
N ARG A 73 -9.77 -7.00 5.18
CA ARG A 73 -9.52 -5.70 5.81
C ARG A 73 -8.91 -5.82 7.20
N ARG A 74 -9.24 -6.86 7.98
CA ARG A 74 -8.70 -7.00 9.34
C ARG A 74 -7.19 -7.25 9.28
N ARG A 75 -6.76 -8.15 8.39
CA ARG A 75 -5.33 -8.43 8.16
C ARG A 75 -4.61 -7.23 7.56
N LEU A 76 -5.22 -6.57 6.57
CA LEU A 76 -4.62 -5.41 5.94
C LEU A 76 -4.40 -4.26 6.93
N PHE A 77 -5.40 -3.94 7.77
CA PHE A 77 -5.28 -2.81 8.70
C PHE A 77 -4.30 -3.08 9.86
N ALA A 78 -3.97 -4.33 10.15
CA ALA A 78 -2.93 -4.66 11.14
C ALA A 78 -1.52 -4.24 10.68
N SER A 79 -1.27 -4.27 9.37
CA SER A 79 -0.03 -3.80 8.75
C SER A 79 -0.35 -3.22 7.39
N PHE A 80 -0.95 -2.02 7.36
CA PHE A 80 -1.40 -1.43 6.10
C PHE A 80 -0.20 -0.87 5.34
N THR A 81 0.46 -1.75 4.60
CA THR A 81 1.62 -1.51 3.73
C THR A 81 1.32 -2.02 2.33
N VAL A 82 2.10 -1.61 1.33
CA VAL A 82 2.00 -2.16 -0.03
C VAL A 82 2.33 -3.65 -0.03
N THR A 83 3.35 -4.06 0.73
CA THR A 83 3.77 -5.46 0.90
C THR A 83 2.60 -6.33 1.35
N THR A 84 1.95 -5.98 2.47
CA THR A 84 0.84 -6.78 3.02
C THR A 84 -0.35 -6.81 2.06
N MET A 85 -0.58 -5.72 1.32
CA MET A 85 -1.63 -5.68 0.31
C MET A 85 -1.32 -6.62 -0.87
N ALA A 86 -0.07 -6.64 -1.35
CA ALA A 86 0.39 -7.55 -2.39
C ALA A 86 0.30 -9.02 -1.94
N GLU A 87 0.71 -9.33 -0.72
CA GLU A 87 0.61 -10.67 -0.12
C GLU A 87 -0.85 -11.16 -0.09
N LEU A 88 -1.77 -10.34 0.44
CA LEU A 88 -3.19 -10.70 0.52
C LEU A 88 -3.82 -10.91 -0.87
N LEU A 89 -3.41 -10.13 -1.87
CA LEU A 89 -3.84 -10.30 -3.26
C LEU A 89 -3.27 -11.59 -3.85
N GLY A 90 -1.97 -11.85 -3.68
CA GLY A 90 -1.28 -13.06 -4.11
C GLY A 90 -1.90 -14.34 -3.52
N GLU A 91 -2.26 -14.32 -2.23
CA GLU A 91 -2.98 -15.41 -1.56
C GLU A 91 -4.34 -15.71 -2.20
N VAL A 92 -5.06 -14.68 -2.69
CA VAL A 92 -6.34 -14.89 -3.39
C VAL A 92 -6.11 -15.48 -4.79
N PHE A 93 -5.11 -14.99 -5.52
CA PHE A 93 -4.78 -15.50 -6.84
C PHE A 93 -4.30 -16.96 -6.81
N GLY A 94 -3.50 -17.32 -5.81
CA GLY A 94 -3.06 -18.71 -5.57
C GLY A 94 -4.22 -19.64 -5.22
N ARG A 95 -5.14 -19.21 -4.33
CA ARG A 95 -6.34 -20.00 -3.98
C ARG A 95 -7.33 -20.17 -5.11
N THR A 96 -7.34 -19.25 -6.08
CA THR A 96 -8.23 -19.34 -7.26
C THR A 96 -7.77 -20.44 -8.22
N HIS A 97 -6.48 -20.82 -8.19
CA HIS A 97 -5.92 -21.89 -9.01
C HIS A 97 -5.96 -23.28 -8.34
N ASP A 98 -6.34 -23.39 -7.07
CA ASP A 98 -6.26 -24.63 -6.28
C ASP A 98 -7.66 -25.24 -6.01
N ARG A 99 -8.40 -25.48 -7.09
CA ARG A 99 -9.59 -26.35 -7.08
C ARG A 99 -9.55 -27.30 -8.27
N ALA A 100 -8.88 -28.42 -8.07
CA ALA A 100 -9.09 -29.66 -8.82
C ALA A 100 -9.69 -30.71 -7.89
#